data_AF-X0VMR3-F1
#
_entry.id   AF-X0VMR3-F1
#
_cell.length_a   1.000
_cell.length_b   1.000
_cell.length_c   1.000
_cell.angle_alpha   90.00
_cell.angle_beta   90.00
_cell.angle_gamma   90.00
#
_symmetry.space_group_name_H-M   'P 1'
#
loop_
_entity.id
_entity.type
_entity.pdbx_description
1 polymer ?
#
loop_
_entity_poly.entity_id
_entity_poly.type
_entity_poly.pdbx_seq_one_letter_code
_entity_poly.pdbx_strand_id
1 'polypeptide(L)'
;ADKSSVLPGVHLVISLVKHVMLGTFQGRFEPKHLQSYLDEYVFRFNRRNSKSIGKKLMRIVQQVVASIKVTQNQVVKCEIPAVLLAN
;
A
#
# COMPACT_ATOMS: atom_id res chain seq x y z
N ALA A 1 0.36 38.06 1.04
CA ALA A 1 0.29 36.78 0.32
C ALA A 1 -0.14 35.72 1.31
N ASP A 2 -1.31 35.11 1.08
CA ASP A 2 -1.83 34.05 1.96
C ASP A 2 -0.85 32.88 2.03
N LYS A 3 -0.30 32.59 3.21
CA LYS A 3 0.66 31.48 3.41
C LYS A 3 0.07 30.12 3.04
N SER A 4 -1.26 30.00 2.98
CA SER A 4 -2.00 28.80 2.60
C SER A 4 -1.84 28.41 1.12
N SER A 5 -1.38 29.30 0.25
CA SER A 5 -1.22 29.04 -1.19
C SER A 5 0.16 28.52 -1.59
N VAL A 6 1.12 28.44 -0.67
CA VAL A 6 2.53 28.23 -1.04
C VAL A 6 2.81 26.76 -1.44
N LEU A 7 2.12 25.77 -0.86
CA LEU A 7 2.37 24.34 -1.13
C LEU A 7 1.12 23.46 -0.92
N PRO A 8 0.13 23.49 -1.82
CA PRO A 8 -1.12 22.74 -1.66
C PRO A 8 -0.90 21.23 -1.47
N GLY A 9 0.11 20.66 -2.14
CA GLY A 9 0.47 19.24 -2.00
C GLY A 9 0.98 18.88 -0.60
N VAL A 10 1.83 19.73 -0.01
CA VAL A 10 2.38 19.50 1.35
C VAL A 10 1.27 19.61 2.39
N HIS A 11 0.39 20.61 2.25
CA HIS A 11 -0.79 20.74 3.12
C HIS A 11 -1.70 19.51 3.04
N LEU A 12 -1.93 18.97 1.84
CA LEU A 12 -2.70 17.75 1.65
C LEU A 12 -2.04 16.56 2.37
N VAL A 13 -0.76 16.32 2.12
CA VAL A 13 0.00 15.23 2.76
C VAL A 13 -0.10 15.31 4.28
N ILE A 14 0.20 16.48 4.87
CA ILE A 14 0.15 16.69 6.32
C ILE A 14 -1.26 16.49 6.88
N SER A 15 -2.28 17.02 6.19
CA SER A 15 -3.68 16.88 6.63
C SER A 15 -4.12 15.42 6.64
N LEU A 16 -3.70 14.64 5.65
CA LEU A 16 -3.99 13.22 5.56
C LEU A 16 -3.28 12.41 6.63
N VAL A 17 -2.00 12.68 6.87
CA VAL A 17 -1.25 12.04 7.95
C VAL A 17 -1.95 12.29 9.28
N LYS A 18 -2.28 13.55 9.60
CA LYS A 18 -3.03 13.90 10.83
C LYS A 18 -4.35 13.15 10.94
N HIS A 19 -5.11 13.07 9.84
CA HIS A 19 -6.40 12.38 9.83
C HIS A 19 -6.28 10.86 10.03
N VAL A 20 -5.28 10.20 9.43
CA VAL A 20 -5.05 8.76 9.61
C VAL A 20 -4.60 8.46 11.05
N MET A 21 -3.69 9.28 11.60
CA MET A 21 -3.18 9.10 12.95
C MET A 21 -4.28 9.29 14.00
N LEU A 22 -5.08 10.35 13.89
CA LEU A 22 -6.15 10.63 14.86
C LEU A 22 -7.38 9.73 14.66
N GLY A 23 -7.70 9.39 13.41
CA GLY A 23 -8.87 8.58 13.08
C GLY A 23 -8.62 7.08 13.22
N THR A 24 -7.82 6.51 12.31
CA THR A 24 -7.61 5.05 12.24
C THR A 24 -6.81 4.54 13.44
N PHE A 25 -5.75 5.26 13.82
CA PHE A 25 -4.87 4.84 14.91
C PHE A 25 -5.26 5.43 16.26
N GLN A 26 -6.30 6.28 16.31
CA GLN A 26 -6.83 6.87 17.55
C GLN A 26 -5.75 7.58 18.39
N GLY A 27 -4.75 8.16 17.74
CA GLY A 27 -3.61 8.80 18.39
C GLY A 27 -2.54 7.84 18.92
N ARG A 28 -2.62 6.53 18.67
CA ARG A 28 -1.50 5.61 18.96
C ARG A 28 -0.36 5.84 17.98
N PHE A 29 0.80 6.14 18.55
CA PHE A 29 2.03 6.34 17.79
C PHE A 29 3.18 5.63 18.52
N GLU A 30 3.31 4.33 18.26
CA GLU A 30 4.35 3.51 18.86
C GLU A 30 5.43 3.16 17.82
N PRO A 31 6.73 3.30 18.15
CA PRO A 31 7.82 3.06 17.19
C PRO A 31 7.77 1.66 16.55
N LYS A 32 7.33 0.65 17.30
CA LYS A 32 7.23 -0.74 16.82
C LYS A 32 6.26 -0.91 15.64
N HIS A 33 5.31 0.00 15.46
CA HIS A 33 4.30 -0.05 14.41
C HIS A 33 4.49 1.02 13.34
N LEU A 34 5.52 1.85 13.45
CA LEU A 34 5.73 2.99 12.58
C LEU A 34 5.78 2.59 11.10
N GLN A 35 6.48 1.50 10.77
CA GLN A 35 6.55 1.01 9.40
C GLN A 35 5.15 0.65 8.86
N SER A 36 4.39 -0.15 9.62
CA SER A 36 3.03 -0.53 9.23
C SER A 36 2.09 0.67 9.10
N TYR A 37 2.27 1.71 9.91
CA TYR A 37 1.51 2.95 9.81
C TYR A 37 1.83 3.72 8.51
N LEU A 38 3.09 3.76 8.11
CA LEU A 38 3.51 4.38 6.86
C LEU A 38 3.00 3.59 5.64
N ASP A 39 3.07 2.26 5.68
CA ASP A 39 2.57 1.41 4.60
C ASP A 39 1.05 1.60 4.39
N GLU A 40 0.27 1.65 5.47
CA GLU A 40 -1.17 1.91 5.41
C GLU A 40 -1.47 3.34 4.91
N TYR A 41 -0.68 4.33 5.32
CA TYR A 41 -0.80 5.70 4.81
C TYR A 41 -0.57 5.74 3.28
N VAL A 42 0.49 5.11 2.79
CA VAL A 42 0.81 5.03 1.36
C VAL A 42 -0.31 4.32 0.60
N PHE A 43 -0.83 3.21 1.13
CA PHE A 43 -1.96 2.50 0.53
C PHE A 43 -3.20 3.41 0.40
N ARG A 44 -3.58 4.12 1.48
CA ARG A 44 -4.73 5.03 1.47
C ARG A 44 -4.54 6.23 0.54
N PHE A 45 -3.31 6.78 0.47
CA PHE A 45 -2.97 7.88 -0.43
C PHE A 45 -3.10 7.45 -1.89
N ASN A 46 -2.49 6.32 -2.25
CA ASN A 46 -2.53 5.77 -3.61
C ASN A 46 -3.93 5.29 -4.02
N ARG A 47 -4.74 4.80 -3.06
CA ARG A 47 -6.14 4.42 -3.31
C ARG A 47 -7.00 5.58 -3.79
N ARG A 48 -6.81 6.79 -3.25
CA ARG A 48 -7.64 7.97 -3.59
C ARG A 48 -7.58 8.34 -5.08
N ASN A 49 -6.41 8.18 -5.70
CA ASN A 49 -6.21 8.46 -7.12
C ASN A 49 -6.54 7.26 -8.03
N SER A 50 -6.80 6.08 -7.44
CA SER A 50 -7.08 4.87 -8.20
C SER A 50 -8.58 4.75 -8.49
N LYS A 51 -8.99 5.14 -9.70
CA LYS A 51 -10.39 5.06 -10.19
C LYS A 51 -11.03 3.66 -10.05
N SER A 52 -10.21 2.61 -9.96
CA SER A 52 -10.68 1.21 -9.92
C SER A 52 -9.85 0.32 -8.99
N ILE A 53 -9.63 0.74 -7.74
CA ILE A 53 -8.84 -0.05 -6.76
C ILE A 53 -9.36 -1.49 -6.60
N GLY A 54 -10.68 -1.69 -6.58
CA GLY A 54 -11.28 -3.03 -6.52
C GLY A 54 -10.88 -3.91 -7.71
N LYS A 55 -10.76 -3.34 -8.91
CA LYS A 55 -10.28 -4.08 -10.09
C LYS A 55 -8.80 -4.42 -9.98
N LYS A 56 -7.96 -3.56 -9.41
CA LYS A 56 -6.54 -3.88 -9.17
C LYS A 56 -6.39 -5.05 -8.20
N LEU A 57 -7.10 -5.01 -7.08
CA LEU A 57 -7.11 -6.14 -6.12
C LEU A 57 -7.65 -7.41 -6.76
N MET A 58 -8.75 -7.32 -7.51
CA MET A 58 -9.31 -8.45 -8.26
C MET A 58 -8.30 -9.03 -9.25
N ARG A 59 -7.52 -8.19 -9.96
CA ARG A 59 -6.49 -8.66 -10.90
C ARG A 59 -5.35 -9.37 -10.18
N ILE A 60 -4.94 -8.90 -9.00
CA ILE A 60 -3.95 -9.60 -8.17
C ILE A 60 -4.50 -10.98 -7.76
N VAL A 61 -5.74 -11.05 -7.28
CA VAL A 61 -6.36 -12.33 -6.91
C VAL A 61 -6.49 -13.26 -8.11
N GLN A 62 -6.93 -12.76 -9.26
CA GLN A 62 -6.98 -13.53 -10.52
C GLN A 62 -5.61 -14.09 -10.88
N GLN A 63 -4.55 -13.28 -10.78
CA GLN A 63 -3.19 -13.71 -11.07
C GLN A 63 -2.72 -14.77 -10.07
N VAL A 64 -3.00 -14.61 -8.77
CA VAL A 64 -2.66 -15.58 -7.73
C VAL A 64 -3.37 -16.92 -7.96
N VAL A 65 -4.66 -16.89 -8.33
CA VAL A 65 -5.44 -18.10 -8.63
C VAL A 65 -4.96 -18.79 -9.91
N ALA A 66 -4.56 -18.01 -10.92
CA ALA A 66 -3.99 -18.54 -12.17
C ALA A 66 -2.52 -18.98 -12.03
N SER A 67 -1.85 -18.59 -10.95
CA SER A 67 -0.44 -18.92 -10.71
C SER A 67 -0.27 -20.35 -10.24
N ILE A 68 0.91 -20.88 -10.50
CA ILE A 68 1.31 -22.23 -10.07
C ILE A 68 1.46 -22.24 -8.55
N LYS A 69 1.05 -23.33 -7.91
CA LYS A 69 1.22 -23.51 -6.46
C LYS A 69 2.71 -23.70 -6.16
N VAL A 70 3.29 -22.76 -5.42
CA VAL A 70 4.69 -22.81 -4.96
C VAL A 70 4.70 -23.06 -3.46
N THR A 71 5.55 -23.97 -3.00
CA THR A 71 5.71 -24.25 -1.56
C THR A 71 6.56 -23.15 -0.92
N GLN A 72 6.31 -22.78 0.34
CA GLN A 72 7.10 -21.72 1.02
C GLN A 72 8.61 -21.96 0.96
N ASN A 73 9.07 -23.21 1.07
CA ASN A 73 10.49 -23.55 0.93
C ASN A 73 11.07 -23.19 -0.45
N GLN A 74 10.29 -23.28 -1.52
CA GLN A 74 10.72 -22.87 -2.88
C GLN A 74 10.80 -21.34 -2.99
N VAL A 75 9.89 -20.62 -2.33
CA VAL A 75 9.94 -19.14 -2.27
C VAL A 75 11.16 -18.66 -1.49
N VAL A 76 11.44 -19.23 -0.32
CA VAL A 76 12.59 -18.87 0.51
C VAL A 76 13.91 -19.18 -0.20
N LYS A 77 13.96 -20.26 -0.99
CA LYS A 77 15.13 -20.61 -1.79
C LYS A 77 15.24 -19.83 -3.11
N CYS A 78 14.25 -19.01 -3.46
CA CYS A 78 14.15 -18.35 -4.78
C CYS A 78 14.30 -19.34 -5.95
N GLU A 79 13.85 -20.58 -5.78
CA GLU A 79 13.80 -21.57 -6.85
C GLU A 79 12.54 -21.28 -7.68
N ILE A 80 12.64 -20.32 -8.60
CA ILE A 80 11.53 -19.97 -9.48
C ILE A 80 11.33 -21.14 -10.45
N PRO A 81 10.19 -21.87 -10.41
CA PRO A 81 9.92 -22.88 -11.41
C PRO A 81 9.90 -22.21 -12.78
N ALA A 82 10.66 -22.75 -13.75
CA ALA A 82 10.87 -22.17 -15.09
C ALA A 82 9.55 -21.82 -15.81
N VAL A 83 8.47 -22.51 -15.44
CA VAL A 83 7.10 -22.29 -15.92
C VAL A 83 6.54 -20.89 -15.58
N LEU A 84 7.04 -20.21 -14.54
CA LEU A 84 6.67 -18.83 -14.20
C LEU A 84 7.33 -17.76 -15.08
N LEU A 85 8.37 -18.12 -15.85
CA LEU A 85 9.03 -17.22 -16.80
C LEU A 85 8.36 -17.23 -18.19
N ALA A 86 7.33 -18.06 -18.37
CA ALA A 86 6.68 -18.32 -19.66
C ALA A 86 5.40 -17.50 -19.91
N ASN A 87 5.08 -16.54 -19.04
CA ASN A 87 3.92 -15.65 -19.15
C ASN A 87 4.31 -14.22 -19.54
#